data_AF-A0A2M7SLQ6-F1
#
_entry.id   AF-A0A2M7SLQ6-F1
#
_cell.length_a   1.000
_cell.length_b   1.000
_cell.length_c   1.000
_cell.angle_alpha   90.00
_cell.angle_beta   90.00
_cell.angle_gamma   90.00
#
_symmetry.space_group_name_H-M   'P 1'
#
loop_
_entity.id
_entity.type
_entity.pdbx_description
1 polymer ?
#
loop_
_entity_poly.entity_id
_entity_poly.type
_entity_poly.pdbx_seq_one_letter_code
_entity_poly.pdbx_strand_id
1 'polypeptide(L)'
;MKTILVFDRYPNMLKAFDRFLSQEKYRVLTTNTLEEAFGIINVVRVDLMIMDTGKNSEELILKTEKIIREKNLTLPILLTATYNDTLTEKAARELGAAYIILKPFDPKDMKRVIRELIKKNNLN
;
A
#
# COMPACT_ATOMS: atom_id res chain seq x y z
N MET A 1 -16.44 -5.67 -7.05
CA MET A 1 -15.98 -4.90 -5.86
C MET A 1 -14.48 -5.04 -5.78
N LYS A 2 -13.74 -3.94 -5.59
CA LYS A 2 -12.27 -3.94 -5.58
C LYS A 2 -11.75 -4.16 -4.15
N THR A 3 -10.67 -4.92 -4.01
CA THR A 3 -10.09 -5.28 -2.70
C THR A 3 -8.82 -4.47 -2.45
N ILE A 4 -8.78 -3.76 -1.33
CA ILE A 4 -7.61 -3.02 -0.86
C ILE A 4 -7.06 -3.70 0.39
N LEU A 5 -5.78 -4.05 0.37
CA LEU A 5 -5.05 -4.51 1.54
C LEU A 5 -4.33 -3.34 2.19
N VAL A 6 -4.51 -3.15 3.49
CA VAL A 6 -3.83 -2.10 4.27
C VAL A 6 -2.91 -2.75 5.28
N PHE A 7 -1.62 -2.44 5.15
CA PHE A 7 -0.60 -2.79 6.12
C PHE A 7 -0.16 -1.53 6.87
N ASP A 8 -0.44 -1.48 8.16
CA ASP A 8 0.01 -0.42 9.07
C ASP A 8 0.22 -1.03 10.47
N ARG A 9 1.32 -0.66 11.14
CA ARG A 9 1.69 -1.20 12.46
C ARG A 9 0.75 -0.74 13.58
N TYR A 10 -0.04 0.30 13.33
CA TYR A 10 -0.91 0.92 14.33
C TYR A 10 -2.37 0.46 14.15
N PRO A 11 -2.94 -0.33 15.09
CA PRO A 11 -4.30 -0.86 14.95
C PRO A 11 -5.40 0.21 14.81
N ASN A 12 -5.19 1.39 15.40
CA ASN A 12 -6.09 2.54 15.23
C ASN A 12 -6.08 3.06 13.78
N MET A 13 -4.91 3.05 13.11
CA MET A 13 -4.82 3.42 11.70
C MET A 13 -5.53 2.41 10.81
N LEU A 14 -5.36 1.12 11.07
CA LEU A 14 -6.09 0.06 10.34
C LEU A 14 -7.61 0.24 10.44
N LYS A 15 -8.14 0.52 11.65
CA LYS A 15 -9.57 0.81 11.86
C LYS A 15 -10.02 2.08 11.13
N ALA A 16 -9.18 3.11 11.07
CA ALA A 16 -9.50 4.34 10.36
C ALA A 16 -9.57 4.11 8.84
N PHE A 17 -8.59 3.39 8.28
CA PHE A 17 -8.59 3.00 6.86
C PHE A 17 -9.77 2.11 6.50
N ASP A 18 -10.10 1.12 7.34
CA ASP A 18 -11.24 0.24 7.13
C ASP A 18 -12.56 1.03 7.01
N ARG A 19 -12.82 1.94 7.96
CA ARG A 19 -14.01 2.82 7.90
C ARG A 19 -14.00 3.72 6.67
N PHE A 20 -12.87 4.37 6.42
CA PHE A 20 -12.70 5.34 5.33
C PHE A 20 -12.90 4.72 3.94
N LEU A 21 -12.33 3.55 3.70
CA LEU A 21 -12.36 2.87 2.40
C LEU A 21 -13.64 2.05 2.20
N SER A 22 -14.22 1.51 3.27
CA SER A 22 -15.51 0.81 3.21
C SER A 22 -16.65 1.75 2.81
N GLN A 23 -16.61 3.01 3.24
CA GLN A 23 -17.55 4.05 2.78
C GLN A 23 -17.47 4.30 1.27
N GLU A 24 -16.30 4.08 0.67
CA GLU A 24 -16.06 4.17 -0.78
C GLU A 24 -16.37 2.85 -1.51
N LYS A 25 -17.02 1.89 -0.84
CA LYS A 25 -17.44 0.58 -1.38
C LYS A 25 -16.27 -0.33 -1.81
N TYR A 26 -15.10 -0.17 -1.19
CA TYR A 26 -14.01 -1.13 -1.31
C TYR A 26 -14.18 -2.27 -0.31
N ARG A 27 -13.72 -3.48 -0.67
CA ARG A 27 -13.46 -4.53 0.30
C ARG A 27 -12.11 -4.22 0.96
N VAL A 28 -12.08 -4.03 2.27
CA VAL A 28 -10.84 -3.74 2.97
C VAL A 28 -10.35 -4.99 3.70
N LEU A 29 -9.08 -5.31 3.50
CA LEU A 29 -8.34 -6.28 4.30
C LEU A 29 -7.28 -5.51 5.08
N THR A 30 -7.06 -5.86 6.34
CA THR A 30 -6.08 -5.17 7.19
C THR A 30 -5.12 -6.18 7.82
N THR A 31 -3.89 -5.73 8.05
CA THR A 31 -2.85 -6.48 8.76
C THR A 31 -1.85 -5.51 9.38
N ASN A 32 -1.22 -5.92 10.47
CA ASN A 32 -0.17 -5.18 11.15
C ASN A 32 1.24 -5.71 10.85
N THR A 33 1.39 -6.72 9.98
CA THR A 33 2.69 -7.27 9.60
C THR A 33 2.83 -7.46 8.09
N LEU A 34 4.07 -7.39 7.59
CA LEU A 34 4.35 -7.62 6.18
C LEU A 34 4.15 -9.10 5.79
N GLU A 35 4.45 -10.03 6.70
CA GLU A 35 4.31 -11.47 6.48
C GLU A 35 2.85 -11.86 6.24
N GLU A 36 1.94 -11.44 7.11
CA GLU A 36 0.51 -11.65 6.92
C GLU A 36 -0.01 -10.97 5.65
N ALA A 37 0.50 -9.76 5.32
CA ALA A 37 0.12 -9.07 4.08
C ALA A 37 0.37 -9.94 2.85
N PHE A 38 1.58 -10.54 2.76
CA PHE A 38 1.89 -11.46 1.67
C PHE A 38 1.18 -12.81 1.80
N GLY A 39 0.90 -13.27 3.03
CA GLY A 39 0.00 -14.41 3.26
C GLY A 39 -1.35 -14.20 2.60
N ILE A 40 -1.97 -13.03 2.84
CA ILE A 40 -3.25 -12.62 2.23
C ILE A 40 -3.15 -12.54 0.71
N ILE A 41 -2.11 -11.90 0.17
CA ILE A 41 -1.91 -11.75 -1.28
C ILE A 41 -1.84 -13.11 -2.00
N ASN A 42 -1.33 -14.16 -1.33
CA ASN A 42 -1.26 -15.51 -1.92
C ASN A 42 -2.62 -16.22 -1.99
N VAL A 43 -3.59 -15.84 -1.15
CA VAL A 43 -4.89 -16.55 -1.04
C VAL A 43 -6.07 -15.72 -1.54
N VAL A 44 -5.93 -14.40 -1.61
CA VAL A 44 -6.98 -13.47 -2.04
C VAL A 44 -6.43 -12.53 -3.10
N ARG A 45 -7.23 -12.29 -4.15
CA ARG A 45 -6.94 -11.26 -5.14
C ARG A 45 -7.03 -9.86 -4.50
N VAL A 46 -5.90 -9.18 -4.44
CA VAL A 46 -5.77 -7.79 -4.00
C VAL A 46 -5.59 -6.89 -5.22
N ASP A 47 -6.33 -5.79 -5.30
CA ASP A 47 -6.25 -4.83 -6.41
C ASP A 47 -5.29 -3.67 -6.12
N LEU A 48 -5.03 -3.38 -4.84
CA LEU A 48 -4.10 -2.36 -4.36
C LEU A 48 -3.65 -2.71 -2.93
N MET A 49 -2.35 -2.54 -2.64
CA MET A 49 -1.83 -2.55 -1.27
C MET A 49 -1.47 -1.13 -0.85
N ILE A 50 -1.93 -0.72 0.33
CA ILE A 50 -1.47 0.49 1.03
C ILE A 50 -0.51 0.04 2.12
N MET A 51 0.71 0.55 2.11
CA MET A 51 1.76 0.18 3.07
C MET A 51 2.26 1.40 3.84
N ASP A 52 2.10 1.40 5.16
CA ASP A 52 2.81 2.33 6.05
C ASP A 52 4.27 1.92 6.20
N THR A 53 5.17 2.83 5.83
CA THR A 53 6.61 2.66 5.99
C THR A 53 7.10 3.28 7.30
N GLY A 54 6.38 4.27 7.84
CA GLY A 54 6.78 5.09 8.98
C GLY A 54 8.19 5.67 8.81
N LYS A 55 9.01 5.63 9.87
CA LYS A 55 10.34 6.28 9.88
C LYS A 55 11.48 5.44 9.26
N ASN A 56 11.35 4.12 9.23
CA ASN A 56 12.38 3.21 8.69
C ASN A 56 11.92 2.67 7.34
N SER A 57 11.76 3.58 6.39
CA SER A 57 11.06 3.32 5.14
C SER A 57 11.83 2.45 4.15
N GLU A 58 13.15 2.64 4.05
CA GLU A 58 13.99 1.94 3.08
C GLU A 58 13.99 0.42 3.26
N GLU A 59 14.29 -0.09 4.47
CA GLU A 59 14.37 -1.54 4.72
C GLU A 59 13.07 -2.26 4.39
N LEU A 60 11.93 -1.66 4.76
CA LEU A 60 10.61 -2.25 4.50
C LEU A 60 10.28 -2.27 3.02
N ILE A 61 10.62 -1.21 2.28
CA ILE A 61 10.43 -1.11 0.84
C ILE A 61 11.29 -2.16 0.12
N LEU A 62 12.57 -2.30 0.48
CA LEU A 62 13.47 -3.28 -0.12
C LEU A 62 13.02 -4.73 0.13
N LYS A 63 12.56 -5.04 1.36
CA LYS A 63 11.97 -6.36 1.66
C LYS A 63 10.75 -6.65 0.80
N THR A 64 9.88 -5.65 0.62
CA THR A 64 8.67 -5.75 -0.19
C THR A 64 9.03 -5.95 -1.67
N GLU A 65 10.03 -5.23 -2.18
CA GLU A 65 10.51 -5.35 -3.56
C GLU A 65 11.02 -6.75 -3.85
N LYS A 66 11.87 -7.27 -2.96
CA LYS A 66 12.41 -8.62 -3.08
C LYS A 66 11.29 -9.64 -3.23
N ILE A 67 10.27 -9.59 -2.37
CA ILE A 67 9.14 -10.53 -2.39
C ILE A 67 8.31 -10.38 -3.67
N ILE A 68 8.05 -9.15 -4.12
CA ILE A 68 7.31 -8.90 -5.37
C ILE A 68 8.04 -9.47 -6.58
N ARG A 69 9.35 -9.25 -6.69
CA ARG A 69 10.18 -9.77 -7.77
C ARG A 69 10.22 -11.30 -7.76
N GLU A 70 10.46 -11.91 -6.60
CA GLU A 70 10.52 -13.36 -6.43
C GLU A 70 9.20 -14.05 -6.80
N LYS A 71 8.06 -13.41 -6.51
CA LYS A 71 6.72 -13.94 -6.81
C LYS A 71 6.16 -13.45 -8.15
N ASN A 72 6.89 -12.64 -8.91
CA ASN A 72 6.44 -12.00 -10.15
C ASN A 72 5.06 -11.32 -10.02
N LEU A 73 4.85 -10.56 -8.93
CA LEU A 73 3.58 -9.90 -8.63
C LEU A 73 3.45 -8.57 -9.40
N THR A 74 2.28 -8.30 -9.96
CA THR A 74 1.94 -7.01 -10.61
C THR A 74 1.12 -6.09 -9.70
N LEU A 75 1.12 -6.35 -8.39
CA LEU A 75 0.31 -5.64 -7.41
C LEU A 75 0.75 -4.18 -7.27
N PRO A 76 -0.10 -3.17 -7.56
CA PRO A 76 0.24 -1.79 -7.28
C PRO A 76 0.35 -1.57 -5.77
N ILE A 77 1.39 -0.84 -5.37
CA ILE A 77 1.62 -0.43 -3.98
C ILE A 77 1.54 1.09 -3.87
N LEU A 78 0.72 1.55 -2.93
CA LEU A 78 0.67 2.91 -2.42
C LEU A 78 1.42 2.99 -1.09
N LEU A 79 2.52 3.72 -1.05
CA LEU A 79 3.28 3.93 0.18
C LEU A 79 2.70 5.11 0.97
N THR A 80 2.66 4.99 2.29
CA THR A 80 2.39 6.11 3.20
C THR A 80 3.56 6.28 4.16
N ALA A 81 4.05 7.51 4.30
CA ALA A 81 5.26 7.80 5.07
C ALA A 81 5.11 9.09 5.90
N THR A 82 5.76 9.18 7.06
CA THR A 82 5.81 10.43 7.86
C THR A 82 6.97 11.33 7.46
N TYR A 83 7.95 10.78 6.76
CA TYR A 83 9.14 11.46 6.31
C TYR A 83 9.54 10.87 4.95
N ASN A 84 10.18 11.68 4.12
CA ASN A 84 10.69 11.25 2.83
C ASN A 84 12.11 11.77 2.68
N ASP A 85 13.06 10.86 2.62
CA ASP A 85 14.43 11.16 2.20
C ASP A 85 14.69 10.61 0.80
N THR A 86 15.83 11.00 0.24
CA THR A 86 16.28 10.58 -1.08
C THR A 86 16.40 9.06 -1.19
N LEU A 87 16.76 8.36 -0.10
CA LEU A 87 16.88 6.91 -0.08
C LEU A 87 15.50 6.24 -0.21
N THR A 88 14.50 6.74 0.53
CA THR A 88 13.11 6.27 0.46
C THR A 88 12.52 6.46 -0.93
N GLU A 89 12.74 7.61 -1.56
CA GLU A 89 12.28 7.84 -2.92
C GLU A 89 12.94 6.91 -3.93
N LYS A 90 14.24 6.65 -3.76
CA LYS A 90 14.98 5.73 -4.62
C LYS A 90 14.45 4.30 -4.46
N ALA A 91 14.35 3.81 -3.23
CA ALA A 91 13.82 2.47 -2.94
C ALA A 91 12.37 2.31 -3.45
N ALA A 92 11.53 3.33 -3.29
CA ALA A 92 10.16 3.31 -3.79
C ALA A 92 10.10 3.20 -5.32
N ARG A 93 11.00 3.90 -6.03
CA ARG A 93 11.14 3.76 -7.49
C ARG A 93 11.59 2.36 -7.90
N GLU A 94 12.54 1.78 -7.17
CA GLU A 94 13.07 0.43 -7.42
C GLU A 94 12.01 -0.66 -7.19
N LEU A 95 11.19 -0.52 -6.13
CA LEU A 95 10.00 -1.33 -5.88
C LEU A 95 8.98 -1.28 -7.02
N GLY A 96 9.04 -0.26 -7.88
CA GLY A 96 7.94 0.06 -8.79
C GLY A 96 6.71 0.54 -8.03
N ALA A 97 6.89 1.13 -6.83
CA ALA A 97 5.81 1.70 -6.06
C ALA A 97 5.07 2.71 -6.93
N ALA A 98 3.76 2.55 -7.01
CA ALA A 98 2.99 3.32 -7.97
C ALA A 98 2.82 4.77 -7.50
N TYR A 99 2.89 5.01 -6.18
CA TYR A 99 2.82 6.34 -5.59
C TYR A 99 3.27 6.35 -4.10
N ILE A 100 3.76 7.50 -3.61
CA ILE A 100 4.02 7.78 -2.18
C ILE A 100 3.14 8.95 -1.71
N ILE A 101 2.47 8.80 -0.57
CA ILE A 101 1.74 9.88 0.11
C ILE A 101 2.42 10.19 1.46
N LEU A 102 2.70 11.48 1.71
CA LEU A 102 3.25 11.94 2.98
C LEU A 102 2.16 12.26 4.00
N LYS A 103 2.39 11.86 5.26
CA LYS A 103 1.55 12.16 6.42
C LYS A 103 1.95 13.53 7.01
N PRO A 104 1.00 14.40 7.41
CA PRO A 104 -0.45 14.26 7.22
C PRO A 104 -0.85 14.51 5.76
N PHE A 105 -1.87 13.79 5.28
CA PHE A 105 -2.41 13.91 3.93
C PHE A 105 -3.88 14.32 3.93
N ASP A 106 -4.32 14.98 2.87
CA ASP A 106 -5.75 15.24 2.63
C ASP A 106 -6.44 13.92 2.23
N PRO A 107 -7.53 13.51 2.91
CA PRO A 107 -8.32 12.36 2.52
C PRO A 107 -8.80 12.39 1.05
N LYS A 108 -9.07 13.57 0.47
CA LYS A 108 -9.47 13.72 -0.93
C LYS A 108 -8.35 13.31 -1.88
N ASP A 109 -7.11 13.70 -1.58
CA ASP A 109 -5.94 13.33 -2.38
C ASP A 109 -5.71 11.83 -2.33
N MET A 110 -5.81 11.23 -1.14
CA MET A 110 -5.71 9.77 -0.99
C MET A 110 -6.79 9.04 -1.81
N LYS A 111 -8.06 9.48 -1.77
CA LYS A 111 -9.11 8.88 -2.61
C LYS A 111 -8.82 9.02 -4.09
N ARG A 112 -8.26 10.16 -4.53
CA ARG A 112 -7.91 10.38 -5.94
C ARG A 112 -6.81 9.41 -6.37
N VAL A 113 -5.72 9.33 -5.61
CA VAL A 113 -4.58 8.43 -5.89
C VAL A 113 -5.05 6.97 -5.92
N ILE A 114 -5.80 6.51 -4.92
CA ILE A 114 -6.33 5.13 -4.87
C ILE A 114 -7.13 4.80 -6.14
N ARG A 115 -8.02 5.70 -6.57
CA ARG A 115 -8.82 5.52 -7.80
C ARG A 115 -7.96 5.46 -9.06
N GLU A 116 -6.93 6.30 -9.16
CA GLU A 116 -6.00 6.29 -10.30
C GLU A 116 -5.20 4.99 -10.37
N LEU A 117 -4.67 4.53 -9.24
CA LEU A 117 -3.89 3.30 -9.16
C LEU A 117 -4.72 2.06 -9.52
N ILE A 118 -5.93 1.94 -8.95
CA ILE A 118 -6.84 0.83 -9.26
C ILE A 118 -7.27 0.86 -10.74
N LYS A 119 -7.46 2.05 -11.34
CA LYS A 119 -7.79 2.16 -12.77
C LYS A 119 -6.66 1.70 -13.66
N LYS A 120 -5.42 2.17 -13.43
CA LYS A 120 -4.23 1.79 -14.21
C LYS A 120 -4.02 0.27 -14.20
N ASN A 121 -4.25 -0.38 -13.06
CA ASN A 121 -4.10 -1.83 -12.94
C ASN A 121 -5.12 -2.68 -13.73
N ASN A 122 -6.20 -2.08 -14.26
CA ASN A 122 -7.16 -2.81 -15.10
C ASN A 122 -6.85 -2.70 -16.61
N LEU A 123 -5.85 -1.89 -16.98
CA LEU A 123 -5.47 -1.63 -18.37
C LEU A 123 -4.21 -2.42 -18.80
N ASN A 124 -3.59 -3.12 -17.86
CA ASN A 124 -2.46 -4.03 -18.06
C ASN A 124 -2.94 -5.47 -17.93
#